data_AF-A0A972V3B6-F1
#
_entry.id   AF-A0A972V3B6-F1
#
_cell.length_a   1.000
_cell.length_b   1.000
_cell.length_c   1.000
_cell.angle_alpha   90.00
_cell.angle_beta   90.00
_cell.angle_gamma   90.00
#
_symmetry.space_group_name_H-M   'P 1'
#
loop_
_entity.id
_entity.type
_entity.pdbx_description
1 polymer ?
#
loop_
_entity_poly.entity_id
_entity_poly.type
_entity_poly.pdbx_seq_one_letter_code
_entity_poly.pdbx_strand_id
1 'polypeptide(L)'
;MINSATRQGVAESKSENKVGNADLKSELRRQAKVLAEYCATYKGADTKRSTIQVIGTAMVFAALCAGIFFCIEPAPWAIPVLALPAAGFLIRLFIIQHDCGHGSFFQSRFTNDMLGRMISVLTLTPYGFWRRAHAQH
;
A
#
# COMPACT_ATOMS: atom_id res chain seq x y z
N MET A 1 35.27 26.80 -48.36
CA MET A 1 36.00 26.64 -47.09
C MET A 1 35.04 26.90 -45.94
N ILE A 2 34.18 25.93 -45.60
CA ILE A 2 33.31 26.02 -44.41
C ILE A 2 34.20 25.66 -43.22
N ASN A 3 34.32 26.63 -42.31
CA ASN A 3 35.43 26.84 -41.38
C ASN A 3 35.69 25.65 -40.42
N SER A 4 36.96 25.27 -40.22
CA SER A 4 37.37 24.28 -39.20
C SER A 4 36.93 24.67 -37.79
N ALA A 5 36.85 25.99 -37.53
CA ALA A 5 36.33 26.58 -36.31
C ALA A 5 34.85 26.20 -36.02
N THR A 6 34.02 26.07 -37.05
CA THR A 6 32.60 25.67 -36.90
C THR A 6 32.47 24.19 -36.50
N ARG A 7 33.37 23.33 -37.00
CA ARG A 7 33.41 21.90 -36.60
C ARG A 7 33.93 21.70 -35.18
N GLN A 8 34.89 22.51 -34.75
CA GLN A 8 35.39 22.47 -33.36
C GLN A 8 34.31 22.91 -32.37
N GLY A 9 33.59 24.00 -32.63
CA GLY A 9 32.50 24.46 -31.75
C GLY A 9 31.34 23.47 -31.61
N VAL A 10 31.00 22.73 -32.68
CA VAL A 10 29.97 21.66 -32.62
C VAL A 10 30.46 20.44 -31.81
N ALA A 11 31.74 20.09 -31.90
CA ALA A 11 32.31 18.99 -31.14
C ALA A 11 32.40 19.31 -29.64
N GLU A 12 32.79 20.55 -29.31
CA GLU A 12 32.88 21.08 -27.95
C GLU A 12 31.51 21.11 -27.28
N SER A 13 30.51 21.71 -27.95
CA SER A 13 29.09 21.72 -27.53
C SER A 13 28.55 20.31 -27.26
N LYS A 14 28.84 19.34 -28.14
CA LYS A 14 28.38 17.95 -27.98
C LYS A 14 29.09 17.25 -26.80
N SER A 15 30.34 17.61 -26.53
CA SER A 15 31.09 17.10 -25.39
C SER A 15 30.57 17.67 -24.07
N GLU A 16 30.31 18.97 -24.00
CA GLU A 16 29.76 19.66 -22.83
C GLU A 16 28.37 19.13 -22.49
N ASN A 17 27.52 18.93 -23.50
CA ASN A 17 26.19 18.38 -23.32
C ASN A 17 26.24 16.91 -22.83
N LYS A 18 27.22 16.13 -23.29
CA LYS A 18 27.44 14.75 -22.82
C LYS A 18 27.93 14.71 -21.37
N VAL A 19 28.84 15.60 -20.99
CA VAL A 19 29.36 15.73 -19.62
C VAL A 19 28.24 16.22 -18.68
N GLY A 20 27.49 17.26 -19.07
CA GLY A 20 26.35 17.76 -18.29
C GLY A 20 25.26 16.71 -18.07
N ASN A 21 24.96 15.89 -19.08
CA ASN A 21 23.99 14.79 -18.96
C ASN A 21 24.51 13.65 -18.06
N ALA A 22 25.82 13.37 -18.10
CA ALA A 22 26.44 12.42 -17.18
C ALA A 22 26.38 12.91 -15.73
N ASP A 23 26.66 14.19 -15.49
CA ASP A 23 26.68 14.80 -14.16
C ASP A 23 25.27 14.89 -13.54
N LEU A 24 24.28 15.28 -14.35
CA LEU A 24 22.86 15.25 -13.98
C LEU A 24 22.41 13.83 -13.60
N LYS A 25 22.82 12.81 -14.37
CA LYS A 25 22.46 11.42 -14.09
C LYS A 25 23.10 10.91 -12.80
N SER A 26 24.33 11.31 -12.47
CA SER A 26 24.95 10.99 -11.19
C SER A 26 24.24 11.68 -10.02
N GLU A 27 23.84 12.94 -10.17
CA GLU A 27 23.13 13.65 -9.11
C GLU A 27 21.73 13.05 -8.87
N LEU A 28 20.98 12.72 -9.92
CA LEU A 28 19.70 12.02 -9.80
C LEU A 28 19.85 10.67 -9.10
N ARG A 29 20.90 9.90 -9.43
CA ARG A 29 21.20 8.62 -8.76
C ARG A 29 21.54 8.82 -7.29
N ARG A 30 22.29 9.87 -6.95
CA ARG A 30 22.64 10.23 -5.56
C ARG A 30 21.39 10.59 -4.77
N GLN A 31 20.54 11.45 -5.32
CA GLN A 31 19.25 11.84 -4.72
C GLN A 31 18.33 10.64 -4.53
N ALA A 32 18.20 9.78 -5.55
CA ALA A 32 17.41 8.55 -5.44
C ALA A 32 17.94 7.63 -4.32
N LYS A 33 19.27 7.52 -4.17
CA LYS A 33 19.90 6.72 -3.12
C LYS A 33 19.65 7.28 -1.73
N VAL A 34 19.80 8.59 -1.55
CA VAL A 34 19.49 9.28 -0.28
C VAL A 34 18.02 9.10 0.09
N LEU A 35 17.11 9.23 -0.87
CA LEU A 35 15.68 9.01 -0.65
C LEU A 35 15.40 7.55 -0.27
N ALA A 36 16.03 6.59 -0.95
CA ALA A 36 15.89 5.16 -0.62
C ALA A 36 16.40 4.83 0.80
N GLU A 37 17.53 5.40 1.21
CA GLU A 37 18.07 5.25 2.57
C GLU A 37 17.14 5.86 3.62
N TYR A 38 16.59 7.05 3.35
CA TYR A 38 15.62 7.67 4.25
C TYR A 38 14.34 6.82 4.40
N CYS A 39 13.79 6.33 3.28
CA CYS A 39 12.65 5.44 3.26
C CYS A 39 12.93 4.07 3.91
N ALA A 40 14.19 3.60 3.90
CA ALA A 40 14.56 2.31 4.50
C ALA A 40 14.28 2.28 6.01
N THR A 41 14.38 3.42 6.70
CA THR A 41 14.05 3.57 8.13
C THR A 41 12.59 3.22 8.44
N TYR A 42 11.70 3.42 7.49
CA TYR A 42 10.27 3.10 7.60
C TYR A 42 9.89 1.80 6.90
N LYS A 43 10.87 1.09 6.34
CA LYS A 43 10.67 -0.11 5.53
C LYS A 43 10.66 -1.34 6.43
N GLY A 44 9.48 -1.68 6.95
CA GLY A 44 9.29 -2.93 7.66
C GLY A 44 7.90 -3.06 8.27
N ALA A 45 7.32 -4.26 8.19
CA ALA A 45 6.09 -4.59 8.90
C ALA A 45 6.37 -4.75 10.41
N ASP A 46 5.69 -4.00 11.25
CA ASP A 46 5.75 -4.20 12.71
C ASP A 46 4.67 -5.20 13.13
N THR A 47 5.07 -6.46 13.34
CA THR A 47 4.15 -7.56 13.69
C THR A 47 3.29 -7.26 14.92
N LYS A 48 3.82 -6.53 15.92
CA LYS A 48 3.04 -6.20 17.13
C LYS A 48 1.94 -5.20 16.78
N ARG A 49 2.30 -4.12 16.07
CA ARG A 49 1.34 -3.11 15.63
C ARG A 49 0.29 -3.72 14.69
N SER A 50 0.71 -4.51 13.70
CA SER A 50 -0.20 -5.18 12.76
C SER A 50 -1.19 -6.09 13.48
N THR A 51 -0.73 -6.86 14.48
CA THR A 51 -1.59 -7.72 15.31
C THR A 51 -2.63 -6.91 16.08
N ILE A 52 -2.21 -5.83 16.76
CA ILE A 52 -3.13 -4.97 17.51
C ILE A 52 -4.15 -4.31 16.58
N GLN A 53 -3.71 -3.85 15.41
CA GLN A 53 -4.60 -3.21 14.43
C GLN A 53 -5.66 -4.17 13.91
N VAL A 54 -5.29 -5.38 13.51
CA VAL A 54 -6.27 -6.34 12.96
C VAL A 54 -7.21 -6.85 14.04
N ILE A 55 -6.70 -7.21 15.22
CA ILE A 55 -7.54 -7.70 16.32
C ILE A 55 -8.48 -6.60 16.80
N GLY A 56 -7.99 -5.38 17.02
CA GLY A 56 -8.82 -4.24 17.40
C GLY A 56 -9.91 -3.94 16.38
N THR A 57 -9.55 -3.92 15.09
CA THR A 57 -10.52 -3.68 14.00
C THR A 57 -11.58 -4.78 13.94
N ALA A 58 -11.18 -6.05 14.01
CA ALA A 58 -12.09 -7.19 13.96
C ALA A 58 -13.02 -7.25 15.18
N MET A 59 -12.51 -6.96 16.38
CA MET A 59 -13.32 -6.93 17.61
C MET A 59 -14.37 -5.84 17.58
N VAL A 60 -14.02 -4.62 17.14
CA VAL A 60 -15.00 -3.52 17.03
C VAL A 60 -16.05 -3.85 15.96
N PHE A 61 -15.65 -4.40 14.82
CA PHE A 61 -16.58 -4.85 13.79
C PHE A 61 -17.56 -5.91 14.35
N ALA A 62 -17.04 -6.93 15.02
CA ALA A 62 -17.86 -7.99 15.61
C ALA A 62 -18.82 -7.45 16.69
N ALA A 63 -18.36 -6.51 17.52
CA ALA A 63 -19.19 -5.86 18.53
C ALA A 63 -20.33 -5.05 17.89
N LEU A 64 -20.06 -4.33 16.79
CA LEU A 64 -21.09 -3.62 16.04
C LEU A 64 -22.10 -4.58 15.41
N CYS A 65 -21.67 -5.69 14.81
CA CYS A 65 -22.56 -6.72 14.29
C CYS A 65 -23.43 -7.34 15.40
N ALA A 66 -22.85 -7.64 16.56
CA ALA A 66 -23.60 -8.13 17.72
C ALA A 66 -24.62 -7.09 18.21
N GLY A 67 -24.22 -5.81 18.28
CA GLY A 67 -25.12 -4.71 18.63
C GLY A 67 -26.31 -4.61 17.67
N ILE A 68 -26.07 -4.71 16.36
CA ILE A 68 -27.14 -4.75 15.35
C ILE A 68 -28.09 -5.91 15.63
N PHE A 69 -27.56 -7.12 15.88
CA PHE A 69 -28.37 -8.30 16.15
C PHE A 69 -29.28 -8.12 17.38
N PHE A 70 -28.75 -7.57 18.48
CA PHE A 70 -29.52 -7.31 19.70
C PHE A 70 -30.55 -6.16 19.53
N CYS A 71 -30.35 -5.26 18.58
CA CYS A 71 -31.25 -4.14 18.33
C CYS A 71 -32.40 -4.45 17.35
N ILE A 72 -32.44 -5.65 16.74
CA ILE A 72 -33.44 -6.00 15.70
C ILE A 72 -34.88 -5.75 16.17
N GLU A 73 -35.24 -6.29 17.34
CA GLU A 73 -36.59 -6.14 17.90
C GLU A 73 -36.76 -4.89 18.78
N PRO A 74 -35.88 -4.62 19.77
CA PRO A 74 -36.14 -3.54 20.74
C PRO A 74 -35.87 -2.14 20.19
N ALA A 75 -35.01 -2.00 19.18
CA ALA A 75 -34.57 -0.70 18.67
C ALA A 75 -34.19 -0.74 17.18
N PRO A 76 -35.12 -1.05 16.27
CA PRO A 76 -34.81 -1.18 14.84
C PRO A 76 -34.27 0.12 14.22
N TRP A 77 -34.61 1.28 14.78
CA TRP A 77 -34.05 2.57 14.35
C TRP A 77 -32.55 2.70 14.62
N ALA A 78 -31.99 1.95 15.58
CA ALA A 78 -30.56 1.95 15.90
C ALA A 78 -29.74 1.14 14.88
N ILE A 79 -30.38 0.24 14.12
CA ILE A 79 -29.72 -0.57 13.09
C ILE A 79 -28.97 0.28 12.07
N PRO A 80 -29.58 1.27 11.37
CA PRO A 80 -28.83 2.10 10.41
C PRO A 80 -27.69 2.89 11.06
N VAL A 81 -27.87 3.34 12.31
CA VAL A 81 -26.84 4.07 13.06
C VAL A 81 -25.63 3.19 13.37
N LEU A 82 -25.83 1.91 13.69
CA LEU A 82 -24.75 0.94 13.93
C LEU A 82 -24.19 0.33 12.63
N ALA A 83 -25.01 0.23 11.59
CA ALA A 83 -24.61 -0.33 10.29
C ALA A 83 -23.61 0.57 9.56
N LEU A 84 -23.74 1.90 9.67
CA LEU A 84 -22.79 2.84 9.06
C LEU A 84 -21.35 2.65 9.57
N PRO A 85 -21.06 2.69 10.89
CA PRO A 85 -19.72 2.41 11.38
C PRO A 85 -19.31 0.96 11.10
N ALA A 86 -20.23 -0.02 11.15
CA ALA A 86 -19.90 -1.40 10.81
C ALA A 86 -19.38 -1.53 9.36
N ALA A 87 -20.02 -0.85 8.41
CA ALA A 87 -19.57 -0.78 7.02
C ALA A 87 -18.19 -0.12 6.91
N GLY A 88 -17.93 0.95 7.67
CA GLY A 88 -16.61 1.58 7.72
C GLY A 88 -15.51 0.63 8.24
N PHE A 89 -15.81 -0.16 9.28
CA PHE A 89 -14.88 -1.17 9.79
C PHE A 89 -14.70 -2.35 8.82
N LEU A 90 -15.73 -2.71 8.05
CA LEU A 90 -15.61 -3.71 6.99
C LEU A 90 -14.68 -3.24 5.87
N ILE A 91 -14.80 -1.98 5.44
CA ILE A 91 -13.85 -1.37 4.49
C ILE A 91 -12.43 -1.36 5.07
N ARG A 92 -12.28 -1.06 6.36
CA ARG A 92 -10.97 -1.12 7.03
C ARG A 92 -10.38 -2.53 7.04
N LEU A 93 -11.19 -3.57 7.26
CA LEU A 93 -10.76 -4.96 7.12
C LEU A 93 -10.34 -5.27 5.69
N PHE A 94 -11.05 -4.74 4.68
CA PHE A 94 -10.66 -4.88 3.28
C PHE A 94 -9.31 -4.20 2.97
N ILE A 95 -9.02 -3.02 3.54
CA ILE A 95 -7.71 -2.37 3.41
C ILE A 95 -6.61 -3.26 4.02
N ILE A 96 -6.85 -3.86 5.19
CA ILE A 96 -5.90 -4.82 5.79
C ILE A 96 -5.71 -6.05 4.90
N GLN A 97 -6.79 -6.61 4.33
CA GLN A 97 -6.72 -7.70 3.37
C GLN A 97 -5.91 -7.32 2.13
N HIS A 98 -6.08 -6.08 1.64
CA HIS A 98 -5.34 -5.53 0.51
C HIS A 98 -3.83 -5.48 0.80
N ASP A 99 -3.45 -4.95 1.97
CA ASP A 99 -2.04 -4.85 2.39
C ASP A 99 -1.43 -6.24 2.61
N CYS A 100 -2.23 -7.20 3.10
CA CYS A 100 -1.85 -8.61 3.12
C CYS A 100 -1.62 -9.15 1.71
N GLY A 101 -2.42 -8.75 0.71
CA GLY A 101 -2.24 -9.09 -0.70
C GLY A 101 -0.88 -8.68 -1.27
N HIS A 102 -0.39 -7.50 -0.87
CA HIS A 102 0.96 -7.02 -1.19
C HIS A 102 2.06 -7.71 -0.38
N GLY A 103 1.71 -8.26 0.78
CA GLY A 103 2.63 -8.87 1.74
C GLY A 103 3.37 -7.82 2.58
N SER A 104 2.80 -6.63 2.72
CA SER A 104 3.37 -5.51 3.49
C SER A 104 2.84 -5.42 4.92
N PHE A 105 1.74 -6.12 5.25
CA PHE A 105 1.09 -5.99 6.56
C PHE A 105 1.82 -6.77 7.67
N PHE A 106 2.26 -8.00 7.41
CA PHE A 106 3.13 -8.80 8.28
C PHE A 106 4.48 -9.10 7.63
N GLN A 107 5.50 -9.40 8.44
CA GLN A 107 6.81 -9.85 7.96
C GLN A 107 6.73 -11.21 7.23
N SER A 108 5.80 -12.08 7.65
CA SER A 108 5.62 -13.40 7.05
C SER A 108 4.57 -13.37 5.94
N ARG A 109 4.98 -13.76 4.71
CA ARG A 109 4.08 -13.97 3.56
C ARG A 109 2.97 -14.98 3.87
N PHE A 110 3.27 -16.06 4.59
CA PHE A 110 2.27 -17.05 4.97
C PHE A 110 1.20 -16.47 5.89
N THR A 111 1.59 -15.66 6.88
CA THR A 111 0.65 -15.00 7.80
C THR A 111 -0.26 -14.02 7.07
N ASN A 112 0.31 -13.23 6.15
CA ASN A 112 -0.48 -12.35 5.29
C ASN A 112 -1.51 -13.13 4.46
N ASP A 113 -1.08 -14.21 3.80
CA ASP A 113 -1.95 -15.03 2.97
C ASP A 113 -3.08 -15.69 3.77
N MET A 114 -2.77 -16.21 4.96
CA MET A 114 -3.77 -16.83 5.82
C MET A 114 -4.78 -15.79 6.32
N LEU A 115 -4.31 -14.66 6.83
CA LEU A 115 -5.18 -13.60 7.31
C LEU A 115 -6.06 -13.05 6.19
N GLY A 116 -5.48 -12.79 5.01
CA GLY A 116 -6.22 -12.32 3.85
C GLY A 116 -7.34 -13.28 3.42
N ARG A 117 -7.09 -14.59 3.49
CA ARG A 117 -8.15 -15.61 3.27
C ARG A 117 -9.24 -15.56 4.34
N MET A 118 -8.89 -15.42 5.61
CA MET A 118 -9.89 -15.33 6.68
C MET A 118 -10.77 -14.07 6.52
N ILE A 119 -10.16 -12.91 6.26
CA ILE A 119 -10.89 -11.66 6.04
C ILE A 119 -11.75 -11.73 4.76
N SER A 120 -11.31 -12.47 3.74
CA SER A 120 -12.08 -12.61 2.49
C SER A 120 -13.47 -13.21 2.64
N VAL A 121 -13.69 -13.99 3.69
CA VAL A 121 -15.02 -14.50 4.04
C VAL A 121 -15.94 -13.37 4.48
N LEU A 122 -15.42 -12.40 5.24
CA LEU A 122 -16.17 -11.24 5.71
C LEU A 122 -16.41 -10.22 4.60
N THR A 123 -15.40 -9.98 3.76
CA THR A 123 -15.48 -9.00 2.67
C THR A 123 -16.15 -9.55 1.41
N LEU A 124 -16.53 -10.83 1.42
CA LEU A 124 -17.09 -11.55 0.27
C LEU A 124 -16.21 -11.40 -1.01
N THR A 125 -14.91 -11.25 -0.82
CA THR A 125 -13.95 -10.93 -1.89
C THR A 125 -12.86 -12.00 -1.94
N PRO A 126 -12.98 -13.04 -2.78
CA PRO A 126 -12.11 -14.22 -2.75
C PRO A 126 -10.62 -13.86 -2.86
N TYR A 127 -9.87 -14.07 -1.77
CA TYR A 127 -8.52 -13.52 -1.63
C TYR A 127 -7.56 -13.92 -2.76
N GLY A 128 -7.52 -15.19 -3.14
CA GLY A 128 -6.57 -15.69 -4.14
C GLY A 128 -6.86 -15.21 -5.57
N PHE A 129 -8.13 -14.97 -5.91
CA PHE A 129 -8.51 -14.36 -7.18
C PHE A 129 -8.19 -12.86 -7.14
N TRP A 130 -8.67 -12.18 -6.11
CA TRP A 130 -8.48 -10.75 -5.93
C TRP A 130 -7.01 -10.35 -5.91
N ARG A 131 -6.16 -11.05 -5.14
CA ARG A 131 -4.70 -10.78 -5.07
C ARG A 131 -4.03 -10.89 -6.43
N ARG A 132 -4.41 -11.87 -7.25
CA ARG A 132 -3.84 -12.06 -8.59
C ARG A 132 -4.25 -10.94 -9.53
N ALA A 133 -5.54 -10.62 -9.59
CA ALA A 133 -6.04 -9.54 -10.42
C ALA A 133 -5.46 -8.18 -9.99
N HIS A 134 -5.37 -7.93 -8.68
CA HIS A 134 -4.83 -6.70 -8.14
C HIS A 134 -3.33 -6.52 -8.42
N ALA A 135 -2.55 -7.60 -8.39
CA ALA A 135 -1.13 -7.56 -8.76
C ALA A 135 -0.86 -7.31 -10.26
N GLN A 136 -1.90 -7.37 -11.11
CA GLN A 136 -1.80 -7.05 -12.54
C GLN A 136 -2.06 -5.58 -12.85
N HIS A 137 -2.53 -4.81 -11.86
CA HIS A 137 -2.78 -3.37 -11.95
C HIS A 137 -1.69 -2.59 -11.21
#